data_AF-A0A3M6VKG3-F1
#
_entry.id   AF-A0A3M6VKG3-F1
#
_cell.length_a   1.000
_cell.length_b   1.000
_cell.length_c   1.000
_cell.angle_alpha   90.00
_cell.angle_beta   90.00
_cell.angle_gamma   90.00
#
_symmetry.space_group_name_H-M   'P 1'
#
loop_
_entity.id
_entity.type
_entity.pdbx_description
1 polymer ?
#
loop_
_entity_poly.entity_id
_entity_poly.type
_entity_poly.pdbx_seq_one_letter_code
_entity_poly.pdbx_strand_id
1 'polypeptide(L)'
;MLVCAVIQSRNPCNVGRSGIVVAETQQTLQICCLASLGDDSSNVRGTTYFSDKVYIVANSLLVYTAFVKSDSCFKVRISSARNLFLDGAWFAERAQ
;
A
#
# COMPACT_ATOMS: atom_id res chain seq x y z
N MET A 1 -1.98 3.35 -14.85
CA MET A 1 -1.77 2.61 -13.58
C MET A 1 -1.24 3.60 -12.54
N LEU A 2 -1.94 3.78 -11.42
CA LEU A 2 -1.53 4.71 -10.36
C LEU A 2 -0.67 3.97 -9.34
N VAL A 3 0.59 4.40 -9.22
CA VAL A 3 1.50 3.88 -8.18
C VAL A 3 1.38 4.78 -6.97
N CYS A 4 1.13 4.19 -5.81
CA CYS A 4 0.99 4.89 -4.54
C CYS A 4 2.02 4.36 -3.53
N ALA A 5 2.57 5.25 -2.73
CA ALA A 5 3.40 4.92 -1.58
C ALA A 5 2.87 5.60 -0.32
N VAL A 6 2.86 4.89 0.79
CA VAL A 6 2.54 5.44 2.10
C VAL A 6 3.78 6.14 2.64
N ILE A 7 3.71 7.47 2.81
CA ILE A 7 4.85 8.29 3.25
C ILE A 7 4.78 8.64 4.73
N GLN A 8 3.59 8.57 5.31
CA GLN A 8 3.34 8.77 6.74
C GLN A 8 2.15 7.91 7.12
N SER A 9 2.19 7.29 8.29
CA SER A 9 1.05 6.56 8.85
C SER A 9 1.14 6.51 10.36
N ARG A 10 -0.01 6.50 11.04
CA ARG A 10 -0.07 6.21 12.49
C ARG A 10 0.37 4.78 12.83
N ASN A 11 0.27 3.86 11.87
CA ASN A 11 0.88 2.54 11.98
C ASN A 11 2.26 2.57 11.27
N PRO A 12 3.38 2.53 12.01
CA PRO A 12 4.72 2.65 11.42
C PRO A 12 5.03 1.55 10.39
N CYS A 13 4.42 0.36 10.53
CA CYS A 13 4.62 -0.76 9.60
C CYS A 13 4.07 -0.49 8.20
N ASN A 14 3.23 0.54 8.03
CA ASN A 14 2.68 0.94 6.74
C ASN A 14 3.61 1.89 5.99
N VAL A 15 4.47 2.64 6.67
CA VAL A 15 5.34 3.65 6.04
C VAL A 15 6.35 2.97 5.12
N GLY A 16 6.52 3.51 3.91
CA GLY A 16 7.39 2.96 2.88
C GLY A 16 6.75 1.84 2.05
N ARG A 17 5.55 1.35 2.41
CA ARG A 17 4.82 0.41 1.56
C ARG A 17 4.38 1.12 0.29
N SER A 18 4.64 0.50 -0.85
CA SER A 18 4.28 1.03 -2.16
C SER A 18 3.71 -0.06 -3.06
N GLY A 19 2.82 0.33 -3.95
CA GLY A 19 2.17 -0.59 -4.84
C GLY A 19 1.25 0.11 -5.82
N ILE A 20 0.49 -0.69 -6.55
CA ILE A 20 -0.50 -0.24 -7.51
C ILE A 20 -1.81 -0.04 -6.75
N VAL A 21 -2.46 1.11 -6.91
CA VAL A 21 -3.82 1.29 -6.37
C VAL A 21 -4.78 0.38 -7.15
N VAL A 22 -5.48 -0.50 -6.43
CA VAL A 22 -6.39 -1.48 -7.04
C VAL A 22 -7.85 -1.26 -6.64
N ALA A 23 -8.09 -0.66 -5.48
CA ALA A 23 -9.40 -0.23 -5.06
C ALA A 23 -9.28 0.97 -4.11
N GLU A 24 -10.34 1.75 -4.06
CA GLU A 24 -10.50 2.86 -3.13
C GLU A 24 -11.94 2.83 -2.63
N THR A 25 -12.10 3.04 -1.33
CA THR A 25 -13.39 3.22 -0.66
C THR A 25 -13.35 4.54 0.08
N GLN A 26 -14.47 4.98 0.66
CA GLN A 26 -14.50 6.19 1.49
C GLN A 26 -13.42 6.19 2.58
N GLN A 27 -13.22 5.05 3.27
CA GLN A 27 -12.33 4.94 4.43
C GLN A 27 -10.96 4.36 4.11
N THR A 28 -10.83 3.58 3.04
CA THR A 28 -9.61 2.81 2.77
C THR A 28 -9.07 3.01 1.37
N LEU A 29 -7.75 2.93 1.24
CA LEU A 29 -7.06 2.80 -0.03
C LEU A 29 -6.42 1.42 -0.09
N GLN A 30 -6.75 0.63 -1.10
CA GLN A 30 -6.16 -0.69 -1.29
C GLN A 30 -5.06 -0.63 -2.34
N ILE A 31 -3.87 -1.12 -1.98
CA ILE A 31 -2.76 -1.28 -2.91
C ILE A 31 -2.40 -2.76 -3.06
N CYS A 32 -2.01 -3.13 -4.27
CA CYS A 32 -1.34 -4.40 -4.56
C CYS A 32 0.17 -4.15 -4.57
N CYS A 33 0.89 -4.85 -3.70
CA CYS A 33 2.35 -4.78 -3.61
C CYS A 33 2.98 -6.16 -3.87
N LEU A 34 4.21 -6.13 -4.37
CA LEU A 34 5.07 -7.32 -4.47
C LEU A 34 5.83 -7.44 -3.15
N ALA A 35 5.70 -8.58 -2.47
CA ALA A 35 6.61 -9.01 -1.43
C ALA A 35 7.51 -10.09 -2.01
N SER A 36 8.82 -9.89 -1.94
CA SER A 36 9.77 -10.95 -2.29
C SER A 36 9.63 -12.07 -1.26
N LEU A 37 9.38 -13.31 -1.70
CA LEU A 37 9.81 -14.44 -0.87
C LEU A 37 11.33 -14.40 -0.92
N GLY A 38 11.97 -14.10 0.21
CA GLY A 38 13.43 -14.21 0.28
C GLY A 38 13.82 -15.66 0.02
N ASP A 39 14.92 -15.86 -0.72
CA ASP A 39 15.55 -17.18 -0.92
C ASP A 39 16.21 -17.71 0.37
N ASP A 40 16.24 -16.90 1.43
CA ASP A 40 16.87 -17.22 2.71
C ASP A 40 15.85 -17.67 3.76
N SER A 41 15.98 -18.94 4.15
CA SER A 41 15.26 -19.66 5.20
C SER A 41 15.42 -19.12 6.63
N SER A 42 15.77 -17.84 6.84
CA SER A 42 16.05 -17.33 8.19
C SER A 42 15.61 -15.89 8.50
N ASN A 43 14.90 -15.19 7.62
CA ASN A 43 14.26 -13.93 8.03
C ASN A 43 13.10 -13.53 7.11
N VAL A 44 12.01 -14.31 7.15
CA VAL A 44 10.69 -13.70 7.00
C VAL A 44 10.52 -12.80 8.22
N ARG A 45 11.05 -11.57 8.18
CA ARG A 45 10.67 -10.51 9.13
C ARG A 45 9.17 -10.38 8.97
N GLY A 46 8.46 -10.99 9.91
CA GLY A 46 7.03 -11.29 9.83
C GLY A 46 6.25 -10.12 9.31
N THR A 47 5.96 -10.14 8.01
CA THR A 47 4.85 -9.39 7.47
C THR A 47 3.69 -10.36 7.47
N THR A 48 3.09 -10.58 8.63
CA THR A 48 1.77 -11.17 8.76
C THR A 48 0.80 -10.18 8.12
N TYR A 49 0.61 -10.32 6.82
CA TYR A 49 -0.47 -9.66 6.13
C TYR A 49 -1.74 -10.47 6.39
N PHE A 50 -2.70 -9.88 7.10
CA PHE A 50 -4.09 -10.31 6.99
C PHE A 50 -4.62 -9.80 5.64
N SER A 51 -4.11 -10.39 4.56
CA SER A 51 -4.64 -10.17 3.21
C SER A 51 -5.49 -11.37 2.89
N ASP A 52 -6.77 -11.11 2.59
CA ASP A 52 -7.77 -12.14 2.31
C ASP A 52 -7.43 -12.96 1.05
N LYS A 53 -6.51 -12.46 0.20
CA LYS A 53 -6.05 -13.12 -1.03
C LYS A 53 -4.56 -12.88 -1.27
N VAL A 54 -3.83 -13.97 -1.45
CA VAL A 54 -2.40 -14.01 -1.72
C VAL A 54 -2.18 -14.74 -3.04
N TYR A 55 -1.44 -14.16 -3.98
CA TYR A 55 -1.11 -14.78 -5.27
C TYR A 55 0.39 -14.92 -5.44
N ILE A 56 0.86 -16.05 -5.95
CA ILE A 56 2.30 -16.28 -6.22
C ILE A 56 2.53 -16.10 -7.73
N VAL A 57 3.40 -15.17 -8.10
CA VAL A 57 3.81 -14.91 -9.48
C VAL A 57 5.33 -14.89 -9.54
N ALA A 58 5.94 -15.82 -10.29
CA ALA A 58 7.40 -15.86 -10.51
C ALA A 58 8.23 -15.68 -9.20
N ASN A 59 7.96 -16.51 -8.19
CA ASN A 59 8.58 -16.47 -6.85
C ASN A 59 8.35 -15.17 -6.04
N SER A 60 7.46 -14.29 -6.50
CA SER A 60 7.04 -13.10 -5.77
C SER A 60 5.61 -13.26 -5.27
N LEU A 61 5.36 -12.78 -4.05
CA LEU A 61 4.03 -12.74 -3.45
C LEU A 61 3.33 -11.44 -3.81
N LEU A 62 2.20 -11.51 -4.50
CA LEU A 62 1.28 -10.39 -4.64
C LEU A 62 0.39 -10.32 -3.40
N VAL A 63 0.47 -9.20 -2.71
CA VAL A 63 -0.25 -8.95 -1.47
C VAL A 63 -1.12 -7.72 -1.62
N TYR A 64 -2.39 -7.86 -1.25
CA TYR A 64 -3.36 -6.77 -1.26
C TYR A 64 -3.47 -6.18 0.14
N THR A 65 -3.04 -4.94 0.32
CA THR A 65 -3.09 -4.25 1.63
C THR A 65 -4.05 -3.09 1.56
N ALA A 66 -5.02 -3.05 2.48
CA ALA A 66 -5.89 -1.90 2.69
C ALA A 66 -5.29 -0.98 3.77
N PHE A 67 -5.20 0.30 3.47
CA PHE A 67 -4.76 1.35 4.39
C PHE A 67 -5.94 2.22 4.77
N VAL A 68 -6.12 2.46 6.07
CA VAL A 68 -7.06 3.46 6.56
C VAL A 68 -6.55 4.85 6.15
N LYS A 69 -7.37 5.59 5.39
CA LYS A 69 -6.97 6.88 4.84
C LYS A 69 -6.73 7.91 5.95
N SER A 70 -7.61 8.00 6.94
CA SER A 70 -7.49 8.97 8.04
C SER A 70 -6.21 8.81 8.87
N ASP A 71 -5.55 7.67 8.75
CA ASP A 71 -4.32 7.37 9.48
C ASP A 71 -3.07 7.50 8.63
N SER A 72 -3.17 7.85 7.34
CA SER A 72 -2.05 7.77 6.40
C SER A 72 -1.99 8.92 5.40
N CYS A 73 -0.78 9.34 5.05
CA CYS A 73 -0.52 10.24 3.92
C CYS A 73 0.11 9.46 2.78
N PHE A 74 -0.29 9.80 1.56
CA PHE A 74 0.05 9.05 0.36
C PHE A 74 0.81 9.92 -0.64
N LYS A 75 1.82 9.35 -1.27
CA LYS A 75 2.46 9.89 -2.46
C LYS A 75 2.00 9.09 -3.67
N VAL A 76 1.22 9.71 -4.55
CA VAL A 76 0.72 9.11 -5.79
C VAL A 76 1.55 9.59 -6.96
N ARG A 77 2.19 8.66 -7.67
CA ARG A 77 2.96 8.95 -8.88
C ARG A 77 1.99 8.99 -10.08
N ILE A 78 1.80 10.19 -10.63
CA ILE A 78 0.96 10.43 -11.82
C ILE A 78 1.77 10.17 -13.09
N SER A 79 3.07 10.51 -13.08
CA SER A 79 3.99 10.29 -14.19
C SER A 79 5.43 10.19 -13.67
N SER A 80 6.42 10.02 -14.55
CA SER A 80 7.82 9.92 -14.15
C SER A 80 8.33 11.11 -13.33
N ALA A 81 7.85 12.32 -13.64
CA ALA A 81 8.26 13.55 -13.01
C ALA A 81 7.21 14.15 -12.05
N ARG A 82 5.97 13.63 -12.03
CA ARG A 82 4.88 14.22 -11.24
C ARG A 82 4.38 13.30 -10.15
N ASN A 83 4.39 13.83 -8.94
CA ASN A 83 3.84 13.20 -7.75
C ASN A 83 2.77 14.12 -7.16
N LEU A 84 1.71 13.51 -6.66
CA LEU A 84 0.68 14.15 -5.86
C LEU A 84 0.81 13.65 -4.42
N PHE A 85 0.75 14.57 -3.47
CA PHE A 85 0.75 14.25 -2.05
C PHE A 85 -0.67 14.42 -1.54
N LEU A 86 -1.20 13.35 -0.95
CA LEU A 86 -2.56 13.29 -0.43
C LEU A 86 -2.50 13.10 1.07
N ASP A 87 -3.06 14.05 1.80
CA ASP A 87 -3.49 13.80 3.18
C ASP A 87 -4.70 12.86 3.11
N GLY A 88 -4.57 11.67 3.69
CA GLY A 88 -5.63 10.68 3.65
C GLY A 88 -6.84 11.07 4.51
N ALA A 89 -6.68 11.86 5.58
CA ALA A 89 -7.80 12.34 6.38
C ALA A 89 -8.67 13.28 5.55
N TRP A 90 -8.06 14.28 4.91
CA TRP A 90 -8.77 15.16 3.98
C TRP A 90 -9.36 14.38 2.80
N PHE A 91 -8.65 13.37 2.30
CA PHE A 91 -9.14 12.53 1.21
C PHE A 91 -10.35 11.66 1.60
N ALA A 92 -10.51 11.30 2.87
CA ALA A 92 -11.66 10.54 3.35
C ALA A 92 -12.95 11.38 3.41
N GLU A 93 -12.83 12.67 3.76
CA GLU A 93 -13.97 13.58 3.93
C GLU A 93 -14.66 13.94 2.61
N ARG A 94 -13.88 14.08 1.53
CA ARG A 94 -14.38 14.47 0.19
C ARG A 94 -15.19 13.41 -0.55
N ALA A 95 -15.39 12.23 0.04
CA ALA A 95 -16.24 11.17 -0.50
C ALA A 95 -17.64 11.11 0.17
N GLN A 96 -17.99 12.14 0.96
CA GLN A 96 -19.35 12.39 1.45
C GLN A 96 -20.21 13.10 0.39
#